data_AF-A0A8T3LUS3-F1
#
_entry.id   AF-A0A8T3LUS3-F1
#
_cell.length_a   1.000
_cell.length_b   1.000
_cell.length_c   1.000
_cell.angle_alpha   90.00
_cell.angle_beta   90.00
_cell.angle_gamma   90.00
#
_symmetry.space_group_name_H-M   'P 1'
#
loop_
_entity.id
_entity.type
_entity.pdbx_description
1 polymer ?
#
loop_
_entity_poly.entity_id
_entity_poly.type
_entity_poly.pdbx_seq_one_letter_code
_entity_poly.pdbx_strand_id
1 'polypeptide(L)'
;MAGSDQLSVERGVPNFLGRPGPTAFHRLNPLTKATLATMTAIAAVVLGGLLGPIVLVTGAVLLPALVAGVFRQLVRTAGLLALPIAVSAFVVNLFFFPGAQQVLVRIGPVTATAEGLAFALEILVRILAISGAVTLFYLTTRPADLVLDLERRGISPRVAFVANASVQTVPAMVDRAAQITAAQR
;
A
#
# COMPACT_ATOMS: atom_id res chain seq x y z
N MET A 1 -6.30 -49.20 33.43
CA MET A 1 -6.25 -49.26 31.96
C MET A 1 -6.70 -47.89 31.46
N ALA A 2 -5.84 -46.88 31.31
CA ALA A 2 -4.91 -46.72 30.18
C ALA A 2 -5.66 -46.99 28.87
N GLY A 3 -6.15 -46.00 28.11
CA GLY A 3 -5.48 -44.77 27.71
C GLY A 3 -5.04 -44.96 26.26
N SER A 4 -5.92 -44.68 25.30
CA SER A 4 -5.60 -44.82 23.87
C SER A 4 -6.59 -44.07 22.96
N ASP A 5 -6.94 -42.81 23.23
CA ASP A 5 -7.86 -42.08 22.33
C ASP A 5 -7.44 -40.66 21.91
N GLN A 6 -6.20 -40.23 22.15
CA GLN A 6 -5.75 -38.91 21.71
C GLN A 6 -4.25 -38.86 21.36
N LEU A 7 -3.85 -39.45 20.23
CA LEU A 7 -2.52 -39.24 19.65
C LEU A 7 -2.55 -39.06 18.12
N SER A 8 -3.59 -38.42 17.58
CA SER A 8 -3.43 -37.68 16.32
C SER A 8 -2.91 -36.28 16.65
N VAL A 9 -1.60 -36.21 16.88
CA VAL A 9 -0.83 -34.97 16.95
C VAL A 9 -1.03 -34.23 15.63
N GLU A 10 -2.02 -33.34 15.56
CA GLU A 10 -2.00 -32.26 14.60
C GLU A 10 -0.72 -31.48 14.91
N ARG A 11 0.30 -31.68 14.06
CA ARG A 11 1.53 -30.89 14.08
C ARG A 11 1.12 -29.43 14.01
N GLY A 12 1.17 -28.76 15.16
CA GLY A 12 0.98 -27.34 15.32
C GLY A 12 2.07 -26.59 14.57
N VAL A 13 1.91 -26.48 13.26
CA VAL A 13 2.61 -25.47 12.47
C VAL A 13 1.98 -24.16 12.92
N PRO A 14 2.75 -23.25 13.56
CA PRO A 14 2.21 -21.97 13.98
C PRO A 14 1.55 -21.26 12.80
N ASN A 15 0.46 -20.54 13.03
CA ASN A 15 -0.29 -19.84 11.97
C ASN A 15 0.57 -18.87 11.12
N PHE A 16 1.78 -18.54 11.57
CA PHE A 16 2.77 -17.74 10.83
C PHE A 16 3.63 -18.55 9.84
N LEU A 17 3.68 -19.89 9.91
CA LEU A 17 4.57 -20.74 9.13
C LEU A 17 3.94 -21.39 7.88
N GLY A 18 2.65 -21.16 7.56
CA GLY A 18 2.01 -22.01 6.56
C GLY A 18 0.66 -21.61 5.96
N ARG A 19 0.30 -20.31 5.88
CA ARG A 19 -0.81 -19.91 5.00
C ARG A 19 -0.26 -19.13 3.81
N PRO A 20 0.16 -19.80 2.71
CA PRO A 20 0.28 -19.13 1.43
C PRO A 20 -1.03 -18.38 1.21
N GLY A 21 -0.96 -17.06 1.03
CA GLY A 21 -2.19 -16.28 0.94
C GLY A 21 -3.07 -16.79 -0.21
N PRO A 22 -4.37 -16.47 -0.15
CA PRO A 22 -5.41 -17.19 -0.89
C PRO A 22 -5.23 -17.16 -2.41
N THR A 23 -4.43 -16.24 -2.95
CA THR A 23 -4.30 -16.02 -4.39
C THR A 23 -2.84 -16.06 -4.86
N ALA A 24 -2.64 -16.22 -6.18
CA ALA A 24 -1.32 -16.27 -6.79
C ALA A 24 -0.43 -15.06 -6.44
N PHE A 25 -1.02 -13.86 -6.36
CA PHE A 25 -0.28 -12.65 -5.99
C PHE A 25 0.18 -12.68 -4.53
N HIS A 26 -0.60 -13.24 -3.61
CA HIS A 26 -0.17 -13.35 -2.21
C HIS A 26 1.02 -14.27 -2.02
N ARG A 27 1.20 -15.26 -2.90
CA ARG A 27 2.32 -16.21 -2.86
C ARG A 27 3.64 -15.61 -3.36
N LEU A 28 3.62 -14.45 -3.99
CA LEU A 28 4.84 -13.76 -4.39
C LEU A 28 5.68 -13.40 -3.16
N ASN A 29 7.01 -13.47 -3.33
CA ASN A 29 7.95 -13.12 -2.28
C ASN A 29 7.70 -11.66 -1.81
N PRO A 30 7.64 -11.40 -0.48
CA PRO A 30 7.46 -10.07 0.09
C PRO A 30 8.38 -9.00 -0.51
N LEU A 31 9.65 -9.34 -0.72
CA LEU A 31 10.63 -8.43 -1.29
C LEU A 31 10.33 -8.13 -2.76
N THR A 32 9.87 -9.11 -3.54
CA THR A 32 9.43 -8.88 -4.93
C THR A 32 8.24 -7.94 -5.01
N LYS A 33 7.29 -8.04 -4.07
CA LYS A 33 6.17 -7.08 -3.98
C LYS A 33 6.67 -5.69 -3.59
N ALA A 34 7.62 -5.61 -2.65
CA ALA A 34 8.21 -4.35 -2.21
C ALA A 34 8.97 -3.67 -3.37
N THR A 35 9.80 -4.41 -4.11
CA THR A 35 10.52 -3.88 -5.27
C THR A 35 9.55 -3.46 -6.37
N LEU A 36 8.49 -4.24 -6.64
CA LEU A 36 7.46 -3.85 -7.60
C LEU A 36 6.78 -2.53 -7.19
N ALA A 37 6.42 -2.38 -5.92
CA ALA A 37 5.79 -1.15 -5.42
C ALA A 37 6.73 0.06 -5.54
N THR A 38 8.00 -0.09 -5.14
CA THR A 38 9.01 0.96 -5.25
C THR A 38 9.29 1.34 -6.70
N MET A 39 9.46 0.35 -7.59
CA MET A 39 9.68 0.60 -9.02
C MET A 39 8.47 1.28 -9.66
N THR A 40 7.25 0.89 -9.28
CA THR A 40 6.01 1.55 -9.75
C THR A 40 5.96 3.00 -9.30
N ALA A 41 6.32 3.28 -8.04
CA ALA A 41 6.35 4.65 -7.53
C ALA A 41 7.41 5.52 -8.25
N ILE A 42 8.62 5.00 -8.45
CA ILE A 42 9.68 5.70 -9.19
C ILE A 42 9.25 5.93 -10.64
N ALA A 43 8.74 4.90 -11.32
CA ALA A 43 8.30 5.00 -12.70
C ALA A 43 7.15 5.99 -12.88
N ALA A 44 6.21 6.08 -11.91
CA ALA A 44 5.14 7.07 -11.95
C ALA A 44 5.65 8.52 -11.90
N VAL A 45 6.81 8.77 -11.27
CA VAL A 45 7.43 10.10 -11.23
C VAL A 45 8.27 10.36 -12.49
N VAL A 46 9.01 9.36 -12.95
CA VAL A 46 9.94 9.51 -14.08
C VAL A 46 9.23 9.57 -15.42
N LEU A 47 8.16 8.78 -15.61
CA LEU A 47 7.41 8.78 -16.86
C LEU A 47 6.68 10.11 -17.03
N GLY A 48 6.95 10.79 -18.14
CA GLY A 48 6.25 12.00 -18.54
C GLY A 48 4.89 11.71 -19.17
N GLY A 49 3.98 12.67 -19.06
CA GLY A 49 2.67 12.62 -19.68
C GLY A 49 1.70 11.68 -18.97
N LEU A 50 0.49 11.58 -19.52
CA LEU A 50 -0.62 10.90 -18.89
C LEU A 50 -0.60 9.37 -19.08
N LEU A 51 -0.11 8.90 -20.24
CA LEU A 51 -0.19 7.48 -20.62
C LEU A 51 0.65 6.57 -19.71
N GLY A 52 1.87 6.98 -19.36
CA GLY A 52 2.77 6.18 -18.53
C GLY A 52 2.16 5.84 -17.16
N PRO A 53 1.78 6.84 -16.35
CA PRO A 53 1.09 6.63 -15.08
C PRO A 53 -0.22 5.83 -15.20
N ILE A 54 -1.01 6.01 -16.27
CA ILE A 54 -2.23 5.20 -16.51
C ILE A 54 -1.90 3.72 -16.67
N VAL A 55 -0.89 3.40 -17.48
CA VAL A 55 -0.44 2.01 -17.69
C VAL A 55 0.07 1.41 -16.38
N LEU A 56 0.74 2.18 -15.54
CA LEU A 56 1.19 1.73 -14.22
C LEU A 56 0.02 1.47 -13.27
N VAL A 57 -0.95 2.39 -13.17
CA VAL A 57 -2.14 2.20 -12.34
C VAL A 57 -2.88 0.95 -12.78
N THR A 58 -3.14 0.79 -14.07
CA THR A 58 -3.90 -0.36 -14.57
C THR A 58 -3.11 -1.67 -14.44
N GLY A 59 -1.89 -1.72 -14.98
CA GLY A 59 -1.09 -2.94 -15.08
C GLY A 59 -0.39 -3.38 -13.80
N ALA A 60 0.18 -2.43 -13.04
CA ALA A 60 0.99 -2.74 -11.86
C ALA A 60 0.23 -2.62 -10.54
N VAL A 61 -0.94 -1.96 -10.53
CA VAL A 61 -1.76 -1.79 -9.32
C VAL A 61 -3.10 -2.50 -9.42
N LEU A 62 -3.95 -2.15 -10.39
CA LEU A 62 -5.32 -2.65 -10.45
C LEU A 62 -5.40 -4.13 -10.82
N LEU A 63 -4.66 -4.58 -11.84
CA LEU A 63 -4.65 -6.00 -12.24
C LEU A 63 -4.18 -6.91 -11.08
N PRO A 64 -3.04 -6.65 -10.41
CA PRO A 64 -2.64 -7.44 -9.27
C PRO A 64 -3.63 -7.37 -8.09
N ALA A 65 -4.28 -6.23 -7.87
CA ALA A 65 -5.29 -6.08 -6.82
C ALA A 65 -6.54 -6.93 -7.07
N LEU A 66 -6.96 -7.07 -8.33
CA LEU A 66 -8.04 -7.96 -8.73
C LEU A 66 -7.64 -9.43 -8.50
N VAL A 67 -6.44 -9.82 -8.93
CA VAL A 67 -5.90 -11.17 -8.68
C VAL A 67 -5.73 -11.44 -7.18
N ALA A 68 -5.41 -10.42 -6.39
CA ALA A 68 -5.31 -10.50 -4.94
C ALA A 68 -6.67 -10.51 -4.22
N GLY A 69 -7.77 -10.17 -4.90
CA GLY A 69 -9.10 -10.06 -4.26
C GLY A 69 -9.22 -8.87 -3.30
N VAL A 70 -8.30 -7.89 -3.37
CA VAL A 70 -8.25 -6.73 -2.47
C VAL A 70 -8.67 -5.42 -3.14
N PHE A 71 -9.19 -5.47 -4.38
CA PHE A 71 -9.51 -4.29 -5.19
C PHE A 71 -10.36 -3.24 -4.45
N ARG A 72 -11.47 -3.65 -3.82
CA ARG A 72 -12.36 -2.70 -3.10
C ARG A 72 -11.67 -2.03 -1.92
N GLN A 73 -10.86 -2.80 -1.18
CA GLN A 73 -10.10 -2.27 -0.05
C GLN A 73 -8.97 -1.36 -0.54
N LEU A 74 -8.32 -1.70 -1.65
CA LEU A 74 -7.31 -0.87 -2.29
C LEU A 74 -7.90 0.47 -2.71
N VAL A 75 -9.00 0.49 -3.47
CA VAL A 75 -9.60 1.74 -3.94
C VAL A 75 -10.02 2.63 -2.77
N ARG A 76 -10.62 2.03 -1.72
CA ARG A 76 -11.01 2.77 -0.52
C ARG A 76 -9.80 3.33 0.23
N THR A 77 -8.81 2.50 0.53
CA THR A 77 -7.65 2.90 1.35
C THR A 77 -6.74 3.85 0.58
N ALA A 78 -6.38 3.51 -0.66
CA ALA A 78 -5.55 4.35 -1.52
C ALA A 78 -6.24 5.68 -1.84
N GLY A 79 -7.56 5.66 -2.09
CA GLY A 79 -8.38 6.84 -2.27
C GLY A 79 -8.40 7.72 -1.03
N LEU A 80 -8.66 7.15 0.15
CA LEU A 80 -8.69 7.91 1.41
C LEU A 80 -7.33 8.55 1.73
N LEU A 81 -6.23 7.83 1.48
CA LEU A 81 -4.85 8.33 1.65
C LEU A 81 -4.52 9.43 0.64
N ALA A 82 -4.90 9.25 -0.62
CA ALA A 82 -4.57 10.18 -1.71
C ALA A 82 -5.45 11.43 -1.73
N LEU A 83 -6.71 11.34 -1.30
CA LEU A 83 -7.74 12.35 -1.56
C LEU A 83 -7.36 13.77 -1.09
N PRO A 84 -6.83 14.00 0.12
CA PRO A 84 -6.47 15.35 0.55
C PRO A 84 -5.39 15.99 -0.34
N ILE A 85 -4.36 15.20 -0.69
CA ILE A 85 -3.23 15.65 -1.51
C ILE A 85 -3.68 15.82 -2.96
N ALA A 86 -4.46 14.88 -3.48
CA ALA A 86 -5.01 14.88 -4.83
C ALA A 86 -5.91 16.10 -5.07
N VAL A 87 -6.83 16.39 -4.14
CA VAL A 87 -7.71 17.56 -4.23
C VAL A 87 -6.89 18.86 -4.17
N SER A 88 -5.96 18.97 -3.22
CA SER A 88 -5.10 20.15 -3.10
C SER A 88 -4.29 20.39 -4.38
N ALA A 89 -3.60 19.35 -4.87
CA ALA A 89 -2.82 19.43 -6.09
C ALA A 89 -3.68 19.74 -7.32
N PHE A 90 -4.88 19.15 -7.42
CA PHE A 90 -5.78 19.42 -8.53
C PHE A 90 -6.23 20.88 -8.53
N VAL A 91 -6.68 21.41 -7.39
CA VAL A 91 -7.13 22.81 -7.28
C VAL A 91 -5.97 23.77 -7.60
N VAL A 92 -4.79 23.54 -7.03
CA VAL A 92 -3.62 24.40 -7.28
C VAL A 92 -3.25 24.40 -8.75
N ASN A 93 -3.13 23.22 -9.37
CA ASN A 93 -2.70 23.13 -10.77
C ASN A 93 -3.78 23.58 -11.75
N LEU A 94 -5.07 23.36 -11.46
CA LEU A 94 -6.15 23.80 -12.33
C LEU A 94 -6.23 25.33 -12.43
N PHE A 95 -6.03 26.01 -11.30
CA PHE A 95 -6.33 27.43 -11.15
C PHE A 95 -5.11 28.36 -11.13
N PHE A 96 -3.92 27.83 -10.82
CA PHE A 96 -2.70 28.62 -10.64
C PHE A 96 -1.56 28.15 -11.55
N PHE A 97 -1.87 27.51 -12.68
CA PHE A 97 -0.85 27.09 -13.65
C PHE A 97 -0.19 28.32 -14.32
N PRO A 98 1.12 28.53 -14.15
CA PRO A 98 1.80 29.67 -14.73
C PRO A 98 1.96 29.53 -16.25
N GLY A 99 1.80 30.62 -16.99
CA GLY A 99 2.04 30.64 -18.44
C GLY A 99 0.96 29.99 -19.29
N ALA A 100 -0.20 29.67 -18.72
CA ALA A 100 -1.34 29.16 -19.47
C ALA A 100 -1.87 30.19 -20.49
N GLN A 101 -2.15 29.74 -21.71
CA GLN A 101 -2.66 30.59 -22.78
C GLN A 101 -4.16 30.36 -23.04
N GLN A 102 -4.64 29.14 -22.79
CA GLN A 102 -6.03 28.76 -23.04
C GLN A 102 -6.87 28.78 -21.75
N VAL A 103 -7.61 29.87 -21.56
CA VAL A 103 -8.57 30.02 -20.46
C VAL A 103 -9.85 29.26 -20.78
N LEU A 104 -10.24 28.31 -19.92
CA LEU A 104 -11.52 27.60 -20.02
C LEU A 104 -12.63 28.38 -19.33
N VAL A 105 -12.42 28.71 -18.06
CA VAL A 105 -13.41 29.36 -17.21
C VAL A 105 -12.70 30.35 -16.30
N ARG A 106 -13.26 31.55 -16.18
CA ARG A 106 -12.77 32.57 -15.27
C ARG A 106 -13.78 32.80 -14.15
N ILE A 107 -13.37 32.58 -12.90
CA ILE A 107 -14.20 32.78 -11.71
C ILE A 107 -13.48 33.80 -10.81
N GLY A 108 -13.81 35.08 -11.00
CA GLY A 108 -13.20 36.18 -10.23
C GLY A 108 -11.68 36.28 -10.47
N PRO A 109 -10.84 36.32 -9.41
CA PRO A 109 -9.38 36.39 -9.53
C PRO A 109 -8.76 35.04 -9.98
N VAL A 110 -9.54 33.97 -10.03
CA VAL A 110 -9.08 32.61 -10.29
C VAL A 110 -9.46 32.20 -11.71
N THR A 111 -8.50 31.62 -12.44
CA THR A 111 -8.69 31.27 -13.86
C THR A 111 -8.37 29.80 -14.07
N ALA A 112 -9.37 29.02 -14.48
CA ALA A 112 -9.17 27.63 -14.87
C ALA A 112 -8.67 27.55 -16.31
N THR A 113 -7.61 26.78 -16.53
CA THR A 113 -6.88 26.73 -17.82
C THR A 113 -6.81 25.31 -18.36
N ALA A 114 -6.65 25.19 -19.69
CA ALA A 114 -6.61 23.89 -20.35
C ALA A 114 -5.36 23.11 -19.94
N GLU A 115 -4.25 23.84 -19.90
CA GLU A 115 -2.92 23.36 -19.52
C GLU A 115 -2.90 22.98 -18.04
N GLY A 116 -3.48 23.82 -17.18
CA GLY A 116 -3.64 23.52 -15.76
C GLY A 116 -4.48 22.27 -15.51
N LEU A 117 -5.58 22.09 -16.24
CA LEU A 117 -6.41 20.88 -16.16
C LEU A 117 -5.64 19.63 -16.60
N ALA A 118 -4.95 19.69 -17.75
CA ALA A 118 -4.17 18.57 -18.27
C ALA A 118 -3.06 18.16 -17.29
N PHE A 119 -2.33 19.13 -16.75
CA PHE A 119 -1.29 18.90 -15.76
C PHE A 119 -1.86 18.39 -14.43
N ALA A 120 -2.99 18.94 -13.98
CA ALA A 120 -3.68 18.46 -12.78
C ALA A 120 -4.11 16.99 -12.91
N LEU A 121 -4.67 16.60 -14.07
CA LEU A 121 -5.02 15.20 -14.35
C LEU A 121 -3.79 14.29 -14.35
N GLU A 122 -2.68 14.74 -14.93
CA GLU A 122 -1.42 13.99 -14.91
C GLU A 122 -0.94 13.75 -13.46
N ILE A 123 -0.93 14.79 -12.64
CA ILE A 123 -0.58 14.69 -11.22
C ILE A 123 -1.54 13.77 -10.46
N LEU A 124 -2.84 13.82 -10.74
CA LEU A 124 -3.81 12.93 -10.12
C LEU A 124 -3.50 11.46 -10.39
N VAL A 125 -3.24 11.10 -11.65
CA VAL A 125 -2.92 9.70 -11.99
C VAL A 125 -1.59 9.28 -11.34
N ARG A 126 -0.59 10.16 -11.27
CA ARG A 126 0.69 9.87 -10.57
C ARG A 126 0.48 9.60 -9.09
N ILE A 127 -0.33 10.41 -8.41
CA ILE A 127 -0.69 10.21 -7.00
C ILE A 127 -1.41 8.87 -6.81
N LEU A 128 -2.35 8.54 -7.71
CA LEU A 128 -3.05 7.26 -7.66
C LEU A 128 -2.12 6.06 -7.89
N ALA A 129 -1.14 6.17 -8.80
CA ALA A 129 -0.15 5.13 -9.04
C ALA A 129 0.68 4.85 -7.79
N ILE A 130 1.22 5.91 -7.15
CA ILE A 130 2.07 5.81 -5.96
C ILE A 130 1.25 5.30 -4.77
N SER A 131 0.13 5.95 -4.46
CA SER A 131 -0.75 5.55 -3.35
C SER A 131 -1.26 4.12 -3.52
N GLY A 132 -1.66 3.77 -4.75
CA GLY A 132 -2.14 2.45 -5.10
C GLY A 132 -1.07 1.36 -4.95
N ALA A 133 0.16 1.61 -5.42
CA ALA A 133 1.27 0.66 -5.28
C ALA A 133 1.63 0.41 -3.80
N VAL A 134 1.72 1.48 -3.00
CA VAL A 134 2.00 1.39 -1.56
C VAL A 134 0.87 0.65 -0.83
N THR A 135 -0.39 1.00 -1.15
CA THR A 135 -1.56 0.35 -0.55
C THR A 135 -1.63 -1.13 -0.91
N LEU A 136 -1.39 -1.49 -2.17
CA LEU A 136 -1.37 -2.88 -2.62
C LEU A 136 -0.33 -3.69 -1.85
N PHE A 137 0.88 -3.15 -1.72
CA PHE A 137 1.96 -3.78 -0.94
C PHE A 137 1.54 -3.98 0.52
N TYR A 138 1.00 -2.92 1.15
CA TYR A 138 0.51 -2.94 2.51
C TYR A 138 -0.59 -3.99 2.74
N LEU A 139 -1.55 -4.10 1.82
CA LEU A 139 -2.67 -5.04 1.95
C LEU A 139 -2.27 -6.51 1.70
N THR A 140 -1.19 -6.76 0.96
CA THR A 140 -0.82 -8.11 0.49
C THR A 140 0.44 -8.67 1.14
N THR A 141 1.08 -7.91 2.04
CA THR A 141 2.36 -8.28 2.67
C THR A 141 2.33 -8.03 4.17
N ARG A 142 2.64 -9.05 4.97
CA ARG A 142 2.81 -8.89 6.41
C ARG A 142 4.21 -8.37 6.72
N PRO A 143 4.37 -7.40 7.64
CA PRO A 143 5.68 -6.85 7.98
C PRO A 143 6.69 -7.90 8.47
N ALA A 144 6.22 -8.89 9.25
CA ALA A 144 7.08 -9.96 9.75
C ALA A 144 7.67 -10.82 8.61
N ASP A 145 6.86 -11.13 7.59
CA ASP A 145 7.31 -11.93 6.44
C ASP A 145 8.40 -11.19 5.64
N LEU A 146 8.29 -9.85 5.53
CA LEU A 146 9.31 -9.02 4.90
C LEU A 146 10.63 -9.04 5.68
N VAL A 147 10.57 -8.88 7.00
CA VAL A 147 11.76 -8.91 7.86
C VAL A 147 12.47 -10.26 7.76
N LEU A 148 11.71 -11.36 7.76
CA LEU A 148 12.26 -12.71 7.60
C LEU A 148 12.89 -12.93 6.21
N ASP A 149 12.30 -12.39 5.15
CA ASP A 149 12.89 -12.49 3.80
C ASP A 149 14.19 -11.67 3.71
N LEU A 150 14.25 -10.51 4.36
CA LEU A 150 15.46 -9.69 4.42
C LEU A 150 16.58 -10.35 5.24
N GLU A 151 16.25 -11.03 6.34
CA GLU A 151 17.21 -11.81 7.13
C GLU A 151 17.87 -12.90 6.26
N ARG A 152 17.06 -13.65 5.50
CA ARG A 152 17.55 -14.70 4.58
C ARG A 152 18.47 -14.17 3.49
N ARG A 153 18.42 -12.87 3.19
CA ARG A 153 19.21 -12.20 2.14
C ARG A 153 20.41 -11.41 2.69
N GLY A 154 20.66 -11.45 3.99
CA GLY A 154 21.89 -10.91 4.59
C GLY A 154 21.71 -9.80 5.62
N ILE A 155 20.47 -9.41 5.98
CA ILE A 155 20.28 -8.61 7.20
C ILE A 155 20.68 -9.46 8.42
N SER A 156 21.41 -8.87 9.36
CA SER A 156 21.85 -9.60 10.54
C SER A 156 20.66 -10.14 11.35
N PRO A 157 20.73 -11.39 11.87
CA PRO A 157 19.66 -11.97 12.68
C PRO A 157 19.26 -11.11 13.89
N ARG A 158 20.22 -10.34 14.44
CA ARG A 158 19.97 -9.42 15.55
C ARG A 158 19.02 -8.28 15.15
N VAL A 159 19.23 -7.70 13.97
CA VAL A 159 18.36 -6.62 13.45
C VAL A 159 16.99 -7.19 13.11
N ALA A 160 16.92 -8.36 12.47
CA ALA A 160 15.66 -9.03 12.14
C ALA A 160 14.86 -9.37 13.41
N PHE A 161 15.52 -9.90 14.44
CA PHE A 161 14.92 -10.18 15.74
C PHE A 161 14.33 -8.92 16.38
N VAL A 162 15.11 -7.83 16.46
CA VAL A 162 14.63 -6.56 17.03
C VAL A 162 13.42 -6.03 16.26
N ALA A 163 13.49 -5.99 14.93
CA ALA A 163 12.39 -5.51 14.10
C ALA A 163 11.11 -6.35 14.29
N ASN A 164 11.24 -7.68 14.28
CA ASN A 164 10.09 -8.58 14.48
C ASN A 164 9.51 -8.46 15.89
N ALA A 165 10.36 -8.36 16.92
CA ALA A 165 9.93 -8.13 18.30
C ALA A 165 9.18 -6.80 18.45
N SER A 166 9.66 -5.72 17.83
CA SER A 166 8.98 -4.43 17.83
C SER A 166 7.60 -4.51 17.16
N VAL A 167 7.50 -5.15 15.99
CA VAL A 167 6.21 -5.35 15.27
C VAL A 167 5.19 -6.09 16.14
N GLN A 168 5.63 -7.08 16.92
CA GLN A 168 4.75 -7.85 17.82
C GLN A 168 4.45 -7.14 19.14
N THR A 169 5.31 -6.24 19.59
CA THR A 169 5.14 -5.53 20.86
C THR A 169 3.98 -4.53 20.79
N VAL A 170 3.80 -3.86 19.65
CA VAL A 170 2.73 -2.86 19.46
C VAL A 170 1.33 -3.43 19.76
N PRO A 171 0.87 -4.53 19.12
CA PRO A 171 -0.45 -5.08 19.42
C PRO A 171 -0.56 -5.54 20.88
N ALA A 172 0.49 -6.15 21.44
CA ALA A 172 0.49 -6.57 22.85
C ALA A 172 0.34 -5.39 23.82
N MET A 173 0.93 -4.23 23.52
CA MET A 173 0.75 -3.01 24.31
C MET A 173 -0.68 -2.45 24.18
N VAL A 174 -1.27 -2.48 22.98
CA VAL A 174 -2.65 -2.05 22.74
C VAL A 174 -3.64 -2.93 23.52
N ASP A 175 -3.45 -4.26 23.50
CA ASP A 175 -4.32 -5.20 24.23
C ASP A 175 -4.23 -5.00 25.74
N ARG A 176 -3.01 -4.83 26.27
CA ARG A 176 -2.81 -4.53 27.70
C ARG A 176 -3.43 -3.20 28.10
N ALA A 177 -3.26 -2.15 27.29
CA ALA A 177 -3.88 -0.85 27.54
C ALA A 177 -5.41 -0.98 27.58
N ALA A 178 -6.01 -1.73 26.66
CA ALA A 178 -7.45 -1.98 26.64
C ALA A 178 -7.94 -2.72 27.90
N GLN A 179 -7.18 -3.72 28.38
CA GLN A 179 -7.49 -4.42 29.64
C GLN A 179 -7.43 -3.51 30.86
N ILE A 180 -6.41 -2.64 30.95
CA ILE A 180 -6.29 -1.66 32.05
C ILE A 180 -7.48 -0.68 32.02
N THR A 181 -7.82 -0.15 30.84
CA THR A 181 -8.97 0.76 30.70
C THR A 181 -10.28 0.07 31.06
N ALA A 182 -10.45 -1.21 30.72
CA ALA A 182 -11.65 -1.97 31.07
C ALA A 182 -11.77 -2.27 32.58
N ALA A 183 -10.65 -2.44 33.29
CA ALA A 183 -10.65 -2.66 34.74
C ALA A 183 -10.87 -1.36 35.55
N GLN A 184 -10.62 -0.20 34.95
CA GLN A 184 -10.80 1.12 35.56
C GLN A 184 -12.16 1.77 35.25
N ARG A 185 -12.97 1.14 34.39
CA ARG A 185 -14.34 1.58 34.08
C ARG A 185 -15.33 0.81 34.95
#